data_AF-C1EEA0-F1
#
_entry.id   AF-C1EEA0-F1
#
_cell.length_a   1.000
_cell.length_b   1.000
_cell.length_c   1.000
_cell.angle_alpha   90.00
_cell.angle_beta   90.00
_cell.angle_gamma   90.00
#
_symmetry.space_group_name_H-M   'P 1'
#
loop_
_entity.id
_entity.type
_entity.pdbx_description
1 polymer ?
#
loop_
_entity_poly.entity_id
_entity_poly.type
_entity_poly.pdbx_seq_one_letter_code
_entity_poly.pdbx_strand_id
1 'polypeptide(L)'
;MPKRPDRAQVRIDAFLSPRGGIASTSGGSFGSGVGTAPRGGGHRANRDRAFDGSSFVNCPVCDARVALRLMNDHMDGPTCGIGVGTRDETPRASVPDQEEPAATGEKVSDQTTTKTGELDDDDDDDTKPSALAELMRASATAPTRLPGHHLIPDFITPDEESRLIEYLDRDESDTNPWRPSNFNGKHRGKKWGVEVDLKRRTVAPERRPLPALVRAVADRMPAAHPALRGFVPNEANAIDYDRRGGAELLPHVDDRQMSTDLIVNLSLAGDCVMTYVEDAGRDGRRGGWEGVPAGARRVDVFLPRRSLQVQSGPCRFNFAHSIRNENLRAPRRVSITFRRSQMPRTRTRVRGE
;
A
#
# COMPACT_ATOMS: atom_id res chain seq x y z
N MET A 1 -8.63 36.54 -40.96
CA MET A 1 -7.45 36.17 -40.15
C MET A 1 -7.41 37.07 -38.91
N PRO A 2 -6.95 36.63 -37.72
CA PRO A 2 -7.04 35.33 -37.07
C PRO A 2 -7.75 35.35 -35.69
N LYS A 3 -8.20 34.16 -35.27
CA LYS A 3 -8.37 33.59 -33.91
C LYS A 3 -8.94 34.43 -32.76
N ARG A 4 -10.13 34.02 -32.30
CA ARG A 4 -10.64 34.26 -30.93
C ARG A 4 -9.73 33.57 -29.90
N PRO A 5 -9.25 34.27 -28.86
CA PRO A 5 -8.63 33.63 -27.71
C PRO A 5 -9.66 33.08 -26.72
N ASP A 6 -9.24 31.98 -26.13
CA ASP A 6 -9.86 31.11 -25.14
C ASP A 6 -10.17 31.82 -23.81
N ARG A 7 -11.35 31.56 -23.23
CA ARG A 7 -11.78 32.09 -21.92
C ARG A 7 -11.23 31.20 -20.81
N ALA A 8 -9.94 31.31 -20.56
CA ALA A 8 -9.40 31.02 -19.24
C ALA A 8 -9.66 32.22 -18.31
N GLN A 9 -9.84 31.93 -17.02
CA GLN A 9 -9.81 32.87 -15.89
C GLN A 9 -11.17 33.43 -15.43
N VAL A 10 -11.88 32.62 -14.63
CA VAL A 10 -12.79 33.14 -13.59
C VAL A 10 -12.21 32.76 -12.24
N ARG A 11 -11.83 33.79 -11.48
CA ARG A 11 -11.38 33.76 -10.09
C ARG A 11 -12.49 33.23 -9.19
N ILE A 12 -12.14 32.38 -8.23
CA ILE A 12 -12.99 32.07 -7.07
C ILE A 12 -12.22 32.53 -5.84
N ASP A 13 -12.59 33.72 -5.37
CA ASP A 13 -12.40 34.13 -3.98
C ASP A 13 -13.76 34.59 -3.45
N ALA A 14 -13.97 34.34 -2.16
CA ALA A 14 -15.07 34.77 -1.29
C ALA A 14 -16.37 33.98 -1.35
N PHE A 15 -16.60 33.13 -0.34
CA PHE A 15 -17.81 33.13 0.50
C PHE A 15 -17.49 32.48 1.85
N LEU A 16 -16.87 33.25 2.75
CA LEU A 16 -16.89 33.03 4.19
C LEU A 16 -17.79 34.11 4.82
N SER A 17 -19.01 33.74 5.20
CA SER A 17 -19.73 34.22 6.38
C SER A 17 -21.10 33.55 6.46
N PRO A 18 -21.54 33.23 7.69
CA PRO A 18 -22.72 33.93 8.17
C PRO A 18 -22.47 34.52 9.56
N ARG A 19 -22.63 35.84 9.68
CA ARG A 19 -22.90 36.50 10.96
C ARG A 19 -24.41 36.48 11.19
N GLY A 20 -24.82 35.93 12.32
CA GLY A 20 -26.03 36.31 13.04
C GLY A 20 -25.63 36.47 14.50
N GLY A 21 -25.44 37.71 14.94
CA GLY A 21 -25.08 38.02 16.32
C GLY A 21 -26.30 38.31 17.18
N ILE A 22 -26.19 38.06 18.49
CA ILE A 22 -26.86 38.83 19.53
C ILE A 22 -25.87 38.95 20.70
N ALA A 23 -25.66 40.18 21.16
CA ALA A 23 -24.73 40.55 22.23
C ALA A 23 -25.35 40.37 23.62
N SER A 24 -24.53 40.07 24.64
CA SER A 24 -24.46 40.90 25.85
C SER A 24 -23.16 40.64 26.61
N THR A 25 -22.62 41.72 27.16
CA THR A 25 -21.38 41.82 27.94
C THR A 25 -21.64 41.59 29.42
N SER A 26 -20.72 40.94 30.15
CA SER A 26 -20.04 41.47 31.36
C SER A 26 -19.60 40.36 32.33
N GLY A 27 -18.36 40.49 32.85
CA GLY A 27 -18.08 40.26 34.27
C GLY A 27 -17.62 38.87 34.74
N GLY A 28 -16.30 38.75 34.94
CA GLY A 28 -15.70 38.43 36.26
C GLY A 28 -15.86 37.04 36.92
N SER A 29 -14.70 36.49 37.31
CA SER A 29 -14.41 35.88 38.61
C SER A 29 -14.73 34.38 38.88
N PHE A 30 -13.65 33.67 39.24
CA PHE A 30 -13.46 32.58 40.24
C PHE A 30 -14.62 31.64 40.63
N GLY A 31 -14.32 30.33 40.74
CA GLY A 31 -15.02 29.43 41.68
C GLY A 31 -15.05 27.94 41.35
N SER A 32 -14.53 27.13 42.27
CA SER A 32 -14.62 25.66 42.37
C SER A 32 -16.03 25.14 42.74
N GLY A 33 -16.28 23.84 42.50
CA GLY A 33 -17.39 23.03 43.09
C GLY A 33 -18.07 22.17 42.02
N VAL A 34 -17.90 20.84 41.98
CA VAL A 34 -18.57 19.77 42.76
C VAL A 34 -20.10 19.87 42.78
N GLY A 35 -20.77 18.84 42.26
CA GLY A 35 -22.20 18.58 42.49
C GLY A 35 -22.94 18.02 41.27
N THR A 36 -23.06 16.69 41.17
CA THR A 36 -24.32 15.91 41.28
C THR A 36 -25.28 15.93 40.08
N ALA A 37 -25.52 14.73 39.53
CA ALA A 37 -26.65 14.34 38.68
C ALA A 37 -28.01 14.52 39.43
N PRO A 38 -29.18 14.48 38.76
CA PRO A 38 -29.77 13.18 38.40
C PRO A 38 -30.74 13.13 37.18
N ARG A 39 -30.94 11.89 36.69
CA ARG A 39 -32.19 11.23 36.21
C ARG A 39 -33.02 11.81 35.03
N GLY A 40 -33.30 10.92 34.08
CA GLY A 40 -34.68 10.67 33.62
C GLY A 40 -34.92 10.39 32.12
N GLY A 41 -35.52 9.23 31.82
CA GLY A 41 -36.20 8.89 30.54
C GLY A 41 -35.30 8.20 29.51
N GLY A 42 -35.51 6.97 29.03
CA GLY A 42 -36.72 6.18 28.86
C GLY A 42 -37.35 6.47 27.49
N HIS A 43 -37.02 5.67 26.45
CA HIS A 43 -37.95 5.11 25.44
C HIS A 43 -37.26 4.44 24.24
N ARG A 44 -37.62 3.16 24.08
CA ARG A 44 -38.01 2.40 22.87
C ARG A 44 -37.15 2.39 21.60
N ALA A 45 -36.95 1.16 21.15
CA ALA A 45 -36.46 0.73 19.85
C ALA A 45 -37.17 1.41 18.68
N ASN A 46 -36.40 1.68 17.62
CA ASN A 46 -36.92 1.76 16.28
C ASN A 46 -35.96 1.04 15.32
N ARG A 47 -36.40 -0.13 14.83
CA ARG A 47 -35.93 -0.69 13.56
C ARG A 47 -36.53 0.16 12.42
N ASP A 48 -35.88 0.06 11.27
CA ASP A 48 -36.41 0.46 9.96
C ASP A 48 -36.40 1.96 9.63
N ARG A 49 -35.28 2.40 9.04
CA ARG A 49 -35.30 3.37 7.95
C ARG A 49 -34.48 2.81 6.78
N ALA A 50 -35.17 2.12 5.89
CA ALA A 50 -34.71 1.91 4.52
C ALA A 50 -34.57 3.30 3.86
N PHE A 51 -33.34 3.70 3.57
CA PHE A 51 -33.07 4.83 2.70
C PHE A 51 -33.10 4.30 1.26
N ASP A 52 -34.27 4.39 0.62
CA ASP A 52 -34.36 4.32 -0.83
C ASP A 52 -33.80 5.61 -1.42
N GLY A 53 -32.50 5.56 -1.71
CA GLY A 53 -31.77 6.57 -2.46
C GLY A 53 -31.02 5.90 -3.59
N SER A 54 -31.69 5.10 -4.41
CA SER A 54 -31.03 4.56 -5.61
C SER A 54 -31.00 5.62 -6.71
N SER A 55 -29.93 6.42 -6.74
CA SER A 55 -29.56 7.18 -7.92
C SER A 55 -29.26 6.21 -9.06
N PHE A 56 -29.92 6.38 -10.20
CA PHE A 56 -29.66 5.60 -11.40
C PHE A 56 -28.63 6.35 -12.25
N VAL A 57 -27.59 5.63 -12.68
CA VAL A 57 -26.51 6.15 -13.53
C VAL A 57 -26.33 5.20 -14.71
N ASN A 58 -25.79 5.70 -15.82
CA ASN A 58 -25.53 4.86 -16.98
C ASN A 58 -24.27 4.02 -16.74
N CYS A 59 -24.35 2.73 -17.07
CA CYS A 59 -23.23 1.81 -17.05
C CYS A 59 -22.19 2.24 -18.08
N PRO A 60 -20.92 2.43 -17.73
CA PRO A 60 -19.90 2.92 -18.66
C PRO A 60 -19.52 1.89 -19.74
N VAL A 61 -19.96 0.64 -19.62
CA VAL A 61 -19.63 -0.46 -20.55
C VAL A 61 -20.71 -0.67 -21.61
N CYS A 62 -21.99 -0.63 -21.24
CA CYS A 62 -23.11 -0.87 -22.16
C CYS A 62 -24.16 0.25 -22.19
N ASP A 63 -23.93 1.35 -21.47
CA ASP A 63 -24.82 2.52 -21.33
C ASP A 63 -26.21 2.21 -20.72
N ALA A 64 -26.41 0.99 -20.22
CA ALA A 64 -27.64 0.60 -19.52
C ALA A 64 -27.81 1.44 -18.25
N ARG A 65 -29.04 1.91 -17.99
CA ARG A 65 -29.34 2.75 -16.83
C ARG A 65 -29.56 1.87 -15.59
N VAL A 66 -28.60 1.88 -14.66
CA VAL A 66 -28.54 0.95 -13.51
C VAL A 66 -28.49 1.72 -12.19
N ALA A 67 -29.16 1.21 -11.16
CA ALA A 67 -29.07 1.76 -9.81
C ALA A 67 -27.62 1.68 -9.30
N LEU A 68 -27.07 2.78 -8.80
CA LEU A 68 -25.65 2.90 -8.43
C LEU A 68 -25.17 1.77 -7.50
N ARG A 69 -26.03 1.36 -6.54
CA ARG A 69 -25.73 0.27 -5.58
C ARG A 69 -25.58 -1.12 -6.22
N LEU A 70 -26.14 -1.32 -7.42
CA LEU A 70 -26.09 -2.59 -8.17
C LEU A 70 -25.13 -2.51 -9.35
N MET A 71 -24.36 -1.43 -9.48
CA MET A 71 -23.48 -1.22 -10.64
C MET A 71 -22.41 -2.31 -10.74
N ASN A 72 -21.83 -2.72 -9.60
CA ASN A 72 -20.81 -3.78 -9.59
C ASN A 72 -21.42 -5.14 -9.97
N ASP A 73 -22.56 -5.52 -9.37
CA ASP A 73 -23.26 -6.75 -9.72
C ASP A 73 -23.70 -6.79 -11.19
N HIS A 74 -24.09 -5.64 -11.75
CA HIS A 74 -24.37 -5.51 -13.17
C HIS A 74 -23.11 -5.72 -14.01
N MET A 75 -22.01 -5.03 -13.71
CA MET A 75 -20.74 -5.15 -14.45
C MET A 75 -20.13 -6.55 -14.38
N ASP A 76 -20.31 -7.25 -13.27
CA ASP A 76 -19.82 -8.62 -13.06
C ASP A 76 -20.80 -9.68 -13.60
N GLY A 77 -22.02 -9.28 -13.94
CA GLY A 77 -23.05 -10.16 -14.51
C GLY A 77 -22.86 -10.40 -16.01
N PRO A 78 -23.39 -11.53 -16.54
CA PRO A 78 -23.18 -11.92 -17.95
C PRO A 78 -23.88 -11.00 -18.96
N THR A 79 -24.68 -10.03 -18.51
CA THR A 79 -25.49 -9.15 -19.35
C THR A 79 -24.83 -7.79 -19.61
N CYS A 80 -23.80 -7.41 -18.84
CA CYS A 80 -23.06 -6.17 -19.09
C CYS A 80 -22.16 -6.32 -20.33
N GLY A 81 -22.34 -5.44 -21.31
CA GLY A 81 -21.60 -5.46 -22.59
C GLY A 81 -22.30 -6.19 -23.74
N ILE A 82 -23.39 -6.93 -23.47
CA ILE A 82 -24.25 -7.47 -24.53
C ILE A 82 -25.26 -6.40 -24.86
N GLY A 83 -24.98 -5.61 -25.90
CA GLY A 83 -25.87 -4.52 -26.33
C GLY A 83 -27.27 -5.04 -26.65
N VAL A 84 -28.25 -4.67 -25.83
CA VAL A 84 -29.66 -4.82 -26.15
C VAL A 84 -30.35 -3.50 -25.88
N GLY A 85 -30.80 -2.87 -26.97
CA GLY A 85 -31.55 -1.62 -26.94
C GLY A 85 -32.93 -1.77 -26.30
N THR A 86 -33.36 -0.66 -25.69
CA THR A 86 -34.74 -0.18 -25.49
C THR A 86 -35.83 -1.16 -25.01
N ARG A 87 -36.21 -0.98 -23.72
CA ARG A 87 -37.56 -0.90 -23.11
C ARG A 87 -38.58 -2.03 -23.38
N ASP A 88 -39.10 -2.67 -22.33
CA ASP A 88 -40.41 -2.31 -21.73
C ASP A 88 -40.82 -3.17 -20.50
N GLU A 89 -41.89 -2.73 -19.86
CA GLU A 89 -42.37 -2.91 -18.48
C GLU A 89 -42.98 -4.30 -18.08
N THR A 90 -42.57 -4.81 -16.91
CA THR A 90 -43.39 -5.55 -15.87
C THR A 90 -44.11 -6.90 -16.23
N PRO A 91 -44.74 -7.64 -15.28
CA PRO A 91 -44.08 -8.47 -14.25
C PRO A 91 -44.64 -9.92 -14.11
N ARG A 92 -43.89 -10.77 -13.37
CA ARG A 92 -44.36 -11.89 -12.48
C ARG A 92 -44.72 -13.27 -13.09
N ALA A 93 -44.03 -14.33 -12.61
CA ALA A 93 -44.52 -15.66 -12.19
C ALA A 93 -43.29 -16.51 -11.76
N SER A 94 -43.06 -17.03 -10.54
CA SER A 94 -43.75 -18.02 -9.67
C SER A 94 -44.05 -19.38 -10.30
N VAL A 95 -43.20 -20.39 -10.08
CA VAL A 95 -43.54 -21.83 -9.84
C VAL A 95 -42.29 -22.60 -9.30
N PRO A 96 -42.41 -23.84 -8.75
CA PRO A 96 -41.90 -24.20 -7.42
C PRO A 96 -40.96 -25.45 -7.41
N ASP A 97 -40.68 -25.94 -6.20
CA ASP A 97 -40.05 -27.21 -5.80
C ASP A 97 -40.25 -28.41 -6.72
N GLN A 98 -39.24 -29.31 -6.77
CA GLN A 98 -39.29 -30.80 -6.64
C GLN A 98 -37.83 -31.33 -6.52
N GLU A 99 -37.42 -31.87 -5.38
CA GLU A 99 -37.42 -33.30 -4.95
C GLU A 99 -36.35 -34.20 -5.61
N GLU A 100 -35.57 -34.86 -4.74
CA GLU A 100 -34.57 -35.91 -5.04
C GLU A 100 -35.19 -37.18 -5.67
N PRO A 101 -34.34 -38.09 -6.20
CA PRO A 101 -34.22 -39.35 -5.46
C PRO A 101 -32.81 -39.98 -5.41
N ALA A 102 -32.50 -40.51 -4.21
CA ALA A 102 -31.98 -41.84 -3.87
C ALA A 102 -30.98 -42.60 -4.79
N ALA A 103 -29.75 -42.69 -4.27
CA ALA A 103 -29.02 -43.91 -3.89
C ALA A 103 -29.11 -45.21 -4.73
N THR A 104 -27.98 -45.53 -5.36
CA THR A 104 -27.38 -46.88 -5.48
C THR A 104 -25.86 -46.66 -5.45
N GLY A 105 -25.00 -47.23 -4.61
CA GLY A 105 -25.05 -48.51 -3.93
C GLY A 105 -24.02 -49.46 -4.54
N GLU A 106 -22.73 -49.10 -4.57
CA GLU A 106 -21.67 -50.03 -4.98
C GLU A 106 -20.44 -49.95 -4.06
N LYS A 107 -20.16 -51.08 -3.41
CA LYS A 107 -19.04 -51.32 -2.51
C LYS A 107 -17.81 -51.65 -3.33
N VAL A 108 -16.68 -50.98 -3.06
CA VAL A 108 -15.36 -51.52 -3.38
C VAL A 108 -14.49 -51.49 -2.13
N SER A 109 -13.95 -52.66 -1.84
CA SER A 109 -13.22 -53.06 -0.65
C SER A 109 -11.82 -52.47 -0.56
N ASP A 110 -11.47 -52.10 0.67
CA ASP A 110 -10.15 -51.80 1.18
C ASP A 110 -9.19 -52.99 1.04
N GLN A 111 -8.01 -52.77 0.45
CA GLN A 111 -6.84 -53.63 0.62
C GLN A 111 -5.61 -52.75 0.84
N THR A 112 -5.27 -52.64 2.12
CA THR A 112 -3.98 -52.23 2.64
C THR A 112 -2.87 -53.13 2.08
N THR A 113 -1.88 -52.55 1.39
CA THR A 113 -0.56 -53.15 1.23
C THR A 113 0.52 -52.12 1.56
N THR A 114 1.15 -52.36 2.70
CA THR A 114 2.42 -51.75 3.11
C THR A 114 3.51 -52.14 2.12
N LYS A 115 4.14 -51.15 1.48
CA LYS A 115 5.45 -51.33 0.87
C LYS A 115 6.32 -50.13 1.22
N THR A 116 7.25 -50.39 2.13
CA THR A 116 8.45 -49.60 2.36
C THR A 116 9.19 -49.45 1.04
N GLY A 117 9.20 -48.24 0.49
CA GLY A 117 10.00 -47.83 -0.65
C GLY A 117 10.96 -46.76 -0.17
N GLU A 118 12.24 -47.02 -0.40
CA GLU A 118 13.38 -46.20 -0.03
C GLU A 118 13.23 -44.75 -0.54
N LEU A 119 13.67 -43.81 0.29
CA LEU A 119 13.85 -42.42 -0.09
C LEU A 119 15.11 -42.36 -0.96
N ASP A 120 14.92 -42.44 -2.27
CA ASP A 120 15.93 -41.98 -3.21
C ASP A 120 15.89 -40.45 -3.20
N ASP A 121 16.91 -39.86 -2.58
CA ASP A 121 17.26 -38.44 -2.66
C ASP A 121 17.70 -38.13 -4.10
N ASP A 122 16.76 -37.78 -4.96
CA ASP A 122 17.05 -37.17 -6.26
C ASP A 122 17.22 -35.64 -6.08
N ASP A 123 18.47 -35.27 -5.80
CA ASP A 123 19.04 -33.96 -6.12
C ASP A 123 19.02 -33.72 -7.65
N ASP A 124 19.01 -32.44 -8.05
CA ASP A 124 19.10 -31.87 -9.43
C ASP A 124 17.81 -31.62 -10.26
N ASP A 125 17.07 -30.53 -9.94
CA ASP A 125 16.58 -29.55 -10.96
C ASP A 125 16.29 -28.16 -10.31
N ASP A 126 17.17 -27.70 -9.41
CA ASP A 126 16.91 -26.54 -8.54
C ASP A 126 17.19 -25.16 -9.22
N THR A 127 17.23 -25.12 -10.55
CA THR A 127 17.45 -23.89 -11.33
C THR A 127 16.22 -23.38 -12.07
N LYS A 128 15.15 -24.19 -12.18
CA LYS A 128 13.89 -23.71 -12.75
C LYS A 128 13.00 -23.16 -11.64
N PRO A 129 12.54 -21.91 -11.76
CA PRO A 129 11.58 -21.41 -10.79
C PRO A 129 10.30 -22.23 -10.84
N SER A 130 9.74 -22.55 -9.67
CA SER A 130 8.47 -23.26 -9.62
C SER A 130 7.37 -22.52 -10.40
N ALA A 131 6.42 -23.26 -10.97
CA ALA A 131 5.29 -22.69 -11.69
C ALA A 131 4.53 -21.63 -10.86
N LEU A 132 4.50 -21.78 -9.54
CA LEU A 132 3.94 -20.78 -8.62
C LEU A 132 4.75 -19.48 -8.62
N ALA A 133 6.08 -19.56 -8.61
CA ALA A 133 6.95 -18.38 -8.66
C ALA A 133 6.84 -17.66 -10.01
N GLU A 134 6.69 -18.41 -11.11
CA GLU A 134 6.42 -17.83 -12.43
C GLU A 134 5.06 -17.14 -12.50
N LEU A 135 4.00 -17.78 -12.00
CA LEU A 135 2.66 -17.18 -11.94
C LEU A 135 2.64 -15.92 -11.08
N MET A 136 3.34 -15.92 -9.94
CA MET A 136 3.47 -14.73 -9.09
C MET A 136 4.23 -13.60 -9.78
N ARG A 137 5.30 -13.91 -10.52
CA ARG A 137 6.02 -12.91 -11.34
C ARG A 137 5.17 -12.38 -12.49
N ALA A 138 4.38 -13.23 -13.16
CA ALA A 138 3.43 -12.78 -14.16
C ALA A 138 2.37 -11.84 -13.54
N SER A 139 1.85 -12.19 -12.36
CA SER A 139 0.90 -11.34 -11.60
C SER A 139 1.50 -9.98 -11.19
N ALA A 140 2.81 -9.91 -10.94
CA ALA A 140 3.50 -8.65 -10.65
C ALA A 140 3.50 -7.64 -11.82
N THR A 141 3.21 -8.08 -13.05
CA THR A 141 3.03 -7.17 -14.19
C THR A 141 1.61 -6.59 -14.27
N ALA A 142 0.64 -7.19 -13.59
CA ALA A 142 -0.73 -6.69 -13.58
C ALA A 142 -0.83 -5.42 -12.70
N PRO A 143 -1.63 -4.41 -13.11
CA PRO A 143 -1.87 -3.24 -12.28
C PRO A 143 -2.39 -3.66 -10.91
N THR A 144 -1.71 -3.22 -9.85
CA THR A 144 -2.22 -3.50 -8.51
C THR A 144 -3.53 -2.75 -8.31
N ARG A 145 -4.44 -3.32 -7.51
CA ARG A 145 -5.67 -2.61 -7.12
C ARG A 145 -5.37 -1.42 -6.19
N LEU A 146 -4.12 -1.20 -5.81
CA LEU A 146 -3.69 -0.20 -4.83
C LEU A 146 -3.35 1.13 -5.52
N PRO A 147 -4.16 2.20 -5.36
CA PRO A 147 -3.95 3.44 -6.11
C PRO A 147 -2.62 4.11 -5.77
N GLY A 148 -1.86 4.46 -6.82
CA GLY A 148 -0.54 5.09 -6.69
C GLY A 148 0.60 4.12 -6.38
N HIS A 149 0.33 2.81 -6.35
CA HIS A 149 1.36 1.77 -6.35
C HIS A 149 1.68 1.37 -7.79
N HIS A 150 2.98 1.30 -8.11
CA HIS A 150 3.48 0.78 -9.39
C HIS A 150 4.60 -0.23 -9.14
N LEU A 151 4.68 -1.23 -10.00
CA LEU A 151 5.73 -2.25 -9.96
C LEU A 151 6.35 -2.39 -11.34
N ILE A 152 7.67 -2.25 -11.41
CA ILE A 152 8.46 -2.45 -12.61
C ILE A 152 9.28 -3.72 -12.39
N PRO A 153 8.89 -4.86 -12.98
CA PRO A 153 9.64 -6.11 -12.86
C PRO A 153 10.99 -6.00 -13.60
N ASP A 154 11.96 -6.79 -13.16
CA ASP A 154 13.31 -6.90 -13.76
C ASP A 154 13.94 -5.54 -14.12
N PHE A 155 13.76 -4.55 -13.23
CA PHE A 155 14.32 -3.20 -13.41
C PHE A 155 15.85 -3.20 -13.41
N ILE A 156 16.45 -4.13 -12.69
CA ILE A 156 17.89 -4.40 -12.75
C ILE A 156 18.14 -5.80 -13.30
N THR A 157 19.31 -6.00 -13.89
CA THR A 157 19.73 -7.33 -14.37
C THR A 157 20.24 -8.20 -13.23
N PRO A 158 20.33 -9.54 -13.41
CA PRO A 158 20.98 -10.43 -12.44
C PRO A 158 22.43 -10.03 -12.10
N ASP A 159 23.18 -9.53 -13.09
CA ASP A 159 24.57 -9.07 -12.88
C ASP A 159 24.63 -7.77 -12.06
N GLU A 160 23.70 -6.85 -12.28
CA GLU A 160 23.56 -5.64 -11.46
C GLU A 160 23.18 -5.99 -10.03
N GLU A 161 22.25 -6.93 -9.83
CA GLU A 161 21.88 -7.42 -8.51
C GLU A 161 23.07 -8.05 -7.78
N SER A 162 23.83 -8.89 -8.48
CA SER A 162 25.00 -9.57 -7.92
C SER A 162 26.06 -8.58 -7.46
N ARG A 163 26.37 -7.57 -8.30
CA ARG A 163 27.30 -6.49 -7.94
C ARG A 163 26.79 -5.64 -6.77
N LEU A 164 25.49 -5.36 -6.71
CA LEU A 164 24.90 -4.63 -5.58
C LEU A 164 25.03 -5.42 -4.27
N ILE A 165 24.72 -6.71 -4.29
CA ILE A 165 24.84 -7.56 -3.09
C ILE A 165 26.30 -7.68 -2.65
N GLU A 166 27.23 -7.91 -3.57
CA GLU A 166 28.66 -7.97 -3.27
C GLU A 166 29.16 -6.67 -2.64
N TYR A 167 28.80 -5.52 -3.24
CA TYR A 167 29.14 -4.21 -2.70
C TYR A 167 28.62 -4.02 -1.27
N LEU A 168 27.34 -4.34 -1.04
CA LEU A 168 26.71 -4.22 0.27
C LEU A 168 27.33 -5.15 1.32
N ASP A 169 27.82 -6.33 0.94
CA ASP A 169 28.34 -7.29 1.91
C ASP A 169 29.83 -7.17 2.17
N ARG A 170 30.61 -6.76 1.15
CA ARG A 170 32.08 -6.79 1.20
C ARG A 170 32.65 -5.38 1.13
N ASP A 171 32.42 -4.67 0.04
CA ASP A 171 33.16 -3.44 -0.30
C ASP A 171 32.96 -2.30 0.71
N GLU A 172 31.77 -2.21 1.29
CA GLU A 172 31.47 -1.22 2.33
C GLU A 172 31.30 -1.85 3.72
N SER A 173 31.73 -3.09 3.93
CA SER A 173 31.63 -3.74 5.25
C SER A 173 32.44 -2.99 6.33
N ASP A 174 33.63 -2.50 5.99
CA ASP A 174 34.48 -1.76 6.93
C ASP A 174 33.97 -0.35 7.22
N THR A 175 33.48 0.34 6.18
CA THR A 175 33.08 1.75 6.33
C THR A 175 31.61 1.92 6.69
N ASN A 176 30.73 1.01 6.29
CA ASN A 176 29.28 1.07 6.45
C ASN A 176 28.70 -0.33 6.73
N PRO A 177 29.07 -0.98 7.84
CA PRO A 177 28.61 -2.34 8.13
C PRO A 177 27.09 -2.39 8.33
N TRP A 178 26.51 -3.57 8.07
CA TRP A 178 25.13 -3.88 8.45
C TRP A 178 24.92 -3.68 9.96
N ARG A 179 24.00 -2.79 10.35
CA ARG A 179 23.67 -2.52 11.76
C ARG A 179 22.34 -3.18 12.14
N PRO A 180 22.25 -3.93 13.25
CA PRO A 180 20.96 -4.46 13.71
C PRO A 180 20.01 -3.31 14.05
N SER A 181 18.73 -3.50 13.77
CA SER A 181 17.65 -2.56 14.05
C SER A 181 16.38 -3.31 14.39
N ASN A 182 15.62 -2.77 15.35
CA ASN A 182 14.30 -3.26 15.75
C ASN A 182 13.23 -2.15 15.66
N PHE A 183 13.58 -0.98 15.10
CA PHE A 183 12.72 0.21 15.15
C PHE A 183 11.38 0.01 14.43
N ASN A 184 11.38 -0.63 13.27
CA ASN A 184 10.19 -1.00 12.50
C ASN A 184 10.19 -2.51 12.20
N GLY A 185 10.60 -3.32 13.18
CA GLY A 185 10.77 -4.77 13.04
C GLY A 185 12.23 -5.18 13.04
N LYS A 186 12.49 -6.47 13.27
CA LYS A 186 13.86 -7.03 13.37
C LYS A 186 14.50 -7.12 11.99
N HIS A 187 15.61 -6.43 11.77
CA HIS A 187 16.38 -6.50 10.52
C HIS A 187 17.80 -5.94 10.72
N ARG A 188 18.59 -5.91 9.64
CA ARG A 188 19.83 -5.13 9.59
C ARG A 188 19.71 -4.02 8.56
N GLY A 189 20.27 -2.85 8.86
CA GLY A 189 20.14 -1.66 8.01
C GLY A 189 21.46 -1.01 7.65
N LYS A 190 21.47 -0.35 6.50
CA LYS A 190 22.49 0.63 6.05
C LYS A 190 21.80 1.88 5.53
N LYS A 191 22.49 3.02 5.58
CA LYS A 191 21.94 4.32 5.14
C LYS A 191 23.00 5.16 4.42
N TRP A 192 22.53 5.90 3.42
CA TRP A 192 23.29 6.90 2.67
C TRP A 192 22.43 8.13 2.41
N GLY A 193 23.09 9.24 2.09
CA GLY A 193 22.50 10.53 1.79
C GLY A 193 22.26 11.38 3.03
N VAL A 194 21.28 12.28 2.92
CA VAL A 194 20.93 13.25 3.95
C VAL A 194 20.49 12.57 5.25
N GLU A 195 20.73 13.23 6.38
CA GLU A 195 20.31 12.70 7.68
C GLU A 195 19.00 13.34 8.13
N VAL A 196 17.93 12.56 8.15
CA VAL A 196 16.60 12.98 8.62
C VAL A 196 16.44 12.65 10.09
N ASP A 197 16.26 13.68 10.92
CA ASP A 197 15.79 13.52 12.30
C ASP A 197 14.25 13.69 12.32
N LEU A 198 13.55 12.56 12.34
CA LEU A 198 12.08 12.53 12.35
C LEU A 198 11.49 13.21 13.59
N LYS A 199 12.19 13.17 14.72
CA LYS A 199 11.72 13.75 15.98
C LYS A 199 11.88 15.27 15.98
N ARG A 200 13.03 15.77 15.51
CA ARG A 200 13.32 17.20 15.43
C ARG A 200 12.78 17.88 14.16
N ARG A 201 12.32 17.09 13.18
CA ARG A 201 11.84 17.57 11.87
C ARG A 201 12.93 18.35 11.14
N THR A 202 14.16 17.84 11.17
CA THR A 202 15.33 18.47 10.54
C THR A 202 15.98 17.54 9.55
N VAL A 203 16.52 18.10 8.47
CA VAL A 203 17.38 17.38 7.51
C VAL A 203 18.76 18.02 7.55
N ALA A 204 19.77 17.24 7.90
CA ALA A 204 21.17 17.65 7.85
C ALA A 204 21.81 17.18 6.53
N PRO A 205 22.88 17.84 6.05
CA PRO A 205 23.63 17.41 4.88
C PRO A 205 24.08 15.95 4.95
N GLU A 206 24.35 15.36 3.79
CA GLU A 206 24.81 13.96 3.73
C GLU A 206 26.16 13.78 4.44
N ARG A 207 26.22 12.80 5.35
CA ARG A 207 27.51 12.34 5.91
C ARG A 207 28.16 11.28 5.05
N ARG A 208 27.35 10.48 4.38
CA ARG A 208 27.77 9.39 3.51
C ARG A 208 26.96 9.50 2.23
N PRO A 209 27.54 9.99 1.11
CA PRO A 209 26.80 10.11 -0.13
C PRO A 209 26.33 8.75 -0.65
N LEU A 210 25.33 8.76 -1.53
CA LEU A 210 24.91 7.56 -2.26
C LEU A 210 26.12 7.01 -3.07
N PRO A 211 26.51 5.74 -2.88
CA PRO A 211 27.58 5.11 -3.63
C PRO A 211 27.31 5.13 -5.13
N ALA A 212 28.37 5.14 -5.94
CA ALA A 212 28.24 5.20 -7.40
C ALA A 212 27.32 4.11 -7.97
N LEU A 213 27.40 2.88 -7.45
CA LEU A 213 26.55 1.77 -7.88
C LEU A 213 25.06 1.99 -7.54
N VAL A 214 24.78 2.47 -6.32
CA VAL A 214 23.41 2.80 -5.86
C VAL A 214 22.86 4.02 -6.63
N ARG A 215 23.72 5.01 -6.92
CA ARG A 215 23.38 6.21 -7.70
C ARG A 215 23.07 5.86 -9.16
N ALA A 216 23.84 4.97 -9.79
CA ALA A 216 23.59 4.52 -11.15
C ALA A 216 22.20 3.87 -11.32
N VAL A 217 21.72 3.16 -10.29
CA VAL A 217 20.35 2.63 -10.27
C VAL A 217 19.33 3.76 -10.14
N ALA A 218 19.56 4.72 -9.24
CA ALA A 218 18.68 5.87 -9.05
C ALA A 218 18.55 6.73 -10.32
N ASP A 219 19.64 6.92 -11.07
CA ASP A 219 19.67 7.75 -12.28
C ASP A 219 18.79 7.17 -13.41
N ARG A 220 18.50 5.86 -13.40
CA ARG A 220 17.60 5.20 -14.38
C ARG A 220 16.12 5.32 -14.02
N MET A 221 15.78 5.63 -12.76
CA MET A 221 14.40 5.66 -12.26
C MET A 221 13.48 6.62 -13.04
N PRO A 222 13.89 7.86 -13.38
CA PRO A 222 12.99 8.80 -14.07
C PRO A 222 12.55 8.34 -15.47
N ALA A 223 13.34 7.50 -16.13
CA ALA A 223 13.01 6.93 -17.44
C ALA A 223 12.15 5.66 -17.32
N ALA A 224 12.12 5.02 -16.15
CA ALA A 224 11.48 3.71 -15.95
C ALA A 224 9.94 3.80 -15.85
N HIS A 225 9.41 4.91 -15.31
CA HIS A 225 7.96 5.06 -15.12
C HIS A 225 7.55 6.54 -15.08
N PRO A 226 6.41 6.95 -15.68
CA PRO A 226 5.96 8.35 -15.69
C PRO A 226 5.86 9.01 -14.31
N ALA A 227 5.45 8.25 -13.28
CA ALA A 227 5.36 8.74 -11.90
C ALA A 227 6.72 9.14 -11.30
N LEU A 228 7.83 8.65 -11.87
CA LEU A 228 9.19 8.94 -11.41
C LEU A 228 9.83 10.12 -12.16
N ARG A 229 9.09 10.78 -13.06
CA ARG A 229 9.62 11.92 -13.83
C ARG A 229 10.11 13.01 -12.87
N GLY A 230 11.42 13.29 -12.90
CA GLY A 230 12.05 14.29 -12.04
C GLY A 230 12.32 13.82 -10.60
N PHE A 231 12.09 12.55 -10.29
CA PHE A 231 12.51 11.96 -9.03
C PHE A 231 14.04 11.88 -8.97
N VAL A 232 14.64 12.54 -7.98
CA VAL A 232 16.07 12.52 -7.71
C VAL A 232 16.25 12.29 -6.22
N PRO A 233 16.56 11.06 -5.79
CA PRO A 233 16.70 10.77 -4.38
C PRO A 233 17.95 11.42 -3.81
N ASN A 234 17.85 11.88 -2.57
CA ASN A 234 18.98 12.39 -1.78
C ASN A 234 19.23 11.57 -0.51
N GLU A 235 18.48 10.49 -0.32
CA GLU A 235 18.72 9.47 0.70
C GLU A 235 18.35 8.09 0.17
N ALA A 236 19.03 7.08 0.69
CA ALA A 236 18.69 5.69 0.49
C ALA A 236 18.98 4.89 1.76
N ASN A 237 18.14 3.90 2.07
CA ASN A 237 18.42 2.92 3.10
C ASN A 237 18.30 1.50 2.56
N ALA A 238 19.31 0.67 2.80
CA ALA A 238 19.22 -0.75 2.54
C ALA A 238 18.77 -1.47 3.80
N ILE A 239 17.88 -2.45 3.65
CA ILE A 239 17.47 -3.36 4.71
C ILE A 239 17.77 -4.78 4.25
N ASP A 240 18.46 -5.53 5.11
CA ASP A 240 18.75 -6.95 4.96
C ASP A 240 17.90 -7.76 5.95
N TYR A 241 17.13 -8.67 5.38
CA TYR A 241 16.19 -9.55 6.06
C TYR A 241 16.72 -10.98 6.02
N ASP A 242 17.02 -11.53 7.20
CA ASP A 242 17.28 -12.95 7.39
C ASP A 242 16.00 -13.65 7.88
N ARG A 243 15.44 -14.53 7.06
CA ARG A 243 14.20 -15.25 7.37
C ARG A 243 14.38 -16.14 8.60
N ARG A 244 15.48 -16.90 8.69
CA ARG A 244 15.75 -17.79 9.84
C ARG A 244 16.01 -16.98 11.11
N GLY A 245 16.60 -15.81 10.96
CA GLY A 245 16.79 -14.83 12.03
C GLY A 245 15.49 -14.17 12.53
N GLY A 246 14.33 -14.49 11.96
CA GLY A 246 13.04 -13.91 12.34
C GLY A 246 12.88 -12.47 11.87
N ALA A 247 13.56 -12.07 10.78
CA ALA A 247 13.48 -10.71 10.28
C ALA A 247 12.06 -10.38 9.76
N GLU A 248 11.64 -9.14 9.98
CA GLU A 248 10.35 -8.64 9.54
C GLU A 248 10.36 -7.11 9.42
N LEU A 249 9.38 -6.60 8.70
CA LEU A 249 9.04 -5.18 8.64
C LEU A 249 7.65 -5.00 9.24
N LEU A 250 7.59 -4.43 10.44
CA LEU A 250 6.35 -4.17 11.14
C LEU A 250 5.51 -3.11 10.41
N PRO A 251 4.17 -3.14 10.56
CA PRO A 251 3.29 -2.17 9.93
C PRO A 251 3.62 -0.73 10.31
N HIS A 252 3.87 0.09 9.29
CA HIS A 252 4.12 1.51 9.44
C HIS A 252 3.75 2.27 8.16
N VAL A 253 3.61 3.59 8.29
CA VAL A 253 3.57 4.52 7.17
C VAL A 253 4.85 5.33 7.22
N ASP A 254 5.55 5.42 6.10
CA ASP A 254 6.74 6.27 5.99
C ASP A 254 6.39 7.73 6.30
N ASP A 255 7.39 8.50 6.72
CA ASP A 255 7.14 9.86 7.18
C ASP A 255 6.44 10.71 6.10
N ARG A 256 5.29 11.26 6.49
CA ARG A 256 4.39 11.96 5.58
C ARG A 256 4.82 13.38 5.25
N GLN A 257 5.81 13.94 5.95
CA GLN A 257 6.14 15.37 5.86
C GLN A 257 7.58 15.62 5.40
N MET A 258 8.54 14.79 5.80
CA MET A 258 9.97 15.02 5.56
C MET A 258 10.37 14.61 4.14
N SER A 259 9.84 13.47 3.66
CA SER A 259 10.09 13.00 2.30
C SER A 259 9.03 13.52 1.32
N THR A 260 9.39 13.69 0.05
CA THR A 260 8.46 14.00 -1.05
C THR A 260 7.41 12.92 -1.22
N ASP A 261 6.44 13.17 -2.10
CA ASP A 261 5.29 12.31 -2.42
C ASP A 261 5.64 10.97 -3.10
N LEU A 262 6.93 10.65 -3.26
CA LEU A 262 7.43 9.43 -3.86
C LEU A 262 8.35 8.68 -2.90
N ILE A 263 8.14 7.36 -2.84
CA ILE A 263 9.02 6.40 -2.16
C ILE A 263 9.26 5.26 -3.15
N VAL A 264 10.52 4.91 -3.36
CA VAL A 264 10.90 3.91 -4.36
C VAL A 264 11.69 2.80 -3.68
N ASN A 265 11.29 1.54 -3.84
CA ASN A 265 11.96 0.39 -3.23
C ASN A 265 12.47 -0.56 -4.32
N LEU A 266 13.76 -0.83 -4.32
CA LEU A 266 14.39 -1.87 -5.13
C LEU A 266 14.47 -3.16 -4.32
N SER A 267 13.93 -4.26 -4.83
CA SER A 267 14.03 -5.58 -4.20
C SER A 267 15.23 -6.36 -4.73
N LEU A 268 15.98 -7.04 -3.86
CA LEU A 268 17.21 -7.78 -4.17
C LEU A 268 17.25 -9.11 -3.40
N ALA A 269 17.98 -10.10 -3.92
CA ALA A 269 18.32 -11.40 -3.30
C ALA A 269 17.16 -12.33 -2.94
N GLY A 270 15.92 -11.84 -2.89
CA GLY A 270 14.76 -12.65 -2.54
C GLY A 270 13.43 -11.96 -2.81
N ASP A 271 12.45 -12.75 -3.22
CA ASP A 271 11.08 -12.30 -3.43
C ASP A 271 10.37 -12.10 -2.08
N CYS A 272 9.35 -11.25 -2.02
CA CYS A 272 8.46 -11.21 -0.86
C CYS A 272 7.01 -10.85 -1.21
N VAL A 273 6.13 -10.98 -0.22
CA VAL A 273 4.81 -10.33 -0.25
C VAL A 273 4.79 -9.19 0.77
N MET A 274 4.57 -7.96 0.29
CA MET A 274 4.34 -6.80 1.13
C MET A 274 2.84 -6.59 1.30
N THR A 275 2.39 -6.56 2.55
CA THR A 275 0.99 -6.27 2.89
C THR A 275 0.79 -4.78 3.08
N TYR A 276 -0.23 -4.24 2.43
CA TYR A 276 -0.77 -2.90 2.64
C TYR A 276 -2.12 -2.97 3.34
N VAL A 277 -2.34 -2.15 4.35
CA VAL A 277 -3.67 -1.96 4.95
C VAL A 277 -3.95 -0.49 5.12
N GLU A 278 -5.17 -0.10 4.76
CA GLU A 278 -5.64 1.26 4.86
C GLU A 278 -5.54 1.77 6.31
N ASP A 279 -4.75 2.82 6.46
CA ASP A 279 -4.51 3.53 7.69
C ASP A 279 -5.46 4.73 7.72
N ALA A 280 -6.66 4.51 8.30
CA ALA A 280 -7.78 5.47 8.34
C ALA A 280 -7.50 6.71 9.20
N GLY A 281 -6.40 7.42 8.94
CA GLY A 281 -6.02 8.66 9.62
C GLY A 281 -5.51 8.45 11.05
N ARG A 282 -4.94 7.29 11.38
CA ARG A 282 -4.34 7.10 12.70
C ARG A 282 -3.18 8.07 12.91
N ASP A 283 -3.11 8.57 14.13
CA ASP A 283 -1.90 9.16 14.68
C ASP A 283 -0.75 8.16 14.49
N GLY A 284 0.21 8.51 13.62
CA GLY A 284 1.38 7.69 13.29
C GLY A 284 2.30 7.35 14.47
N ARG A 285 1.91 7.71 15.71
CA ARG A 285 2.52 7.24 16.96
C ARG A 285 2.16 5.80 17.34
N ARG A 286 1.09 5.21 16.79
CA ARG A 286 0.74 3.81 17.04
C ARG A 286 1.34 2.93 15.95
N GLY A 287 2.46 2.27 16.26
CA GLY A 287 3.04 1.25 15.39
C GLY A 287 2.19 -0.03 15.35
N GLY A 288 2.26 -0.79 14.26
CA GLY A 288 1.59 -2.08 14.14
C GLY A 288 0.14 -2.03 13.64
N TRP A 289 -0.56 -3.16 13.74
CA TRP A 289 -1.96 -3.29 13.32
C TRP A 289 -2.98 -2.85 14.38
N GLU A 290 -2.52 -2.40 15.55
CA GLU A 290 -3.39 -2.07 16.67
C GLU A 290 -4.28 -0.87 16.35
N GLY A 291 -5.61 -1.07 16.40
CA GLY A 291 -6.59 -0.05 16.06
C GLY A 291 -6.88 0.09 14.56
N VAL A 292 -6.44 -0.87 13.73
CA VAL A 292 -6.91 -0.95 12.33
C VAL A 292 -8.40 -1.32 12.40
N PRO A 293 -9.32 -0.59 11.77
CA PRO A 293 -10.71 -1.00 11.69
C PRO A 293 -10.85 -2.39 11.06
N ALA A 294 -11.72 -3.26 11.59
CA ALA A 294 -11.89 -4.62 11.07
C ALA A 294 -12.26 -4.69 9.56
N GLY A 295 -12.87 -3.63 9.02
CA GLY A 295 -13.19 -3.49 7.59
C GLY A 295 -12.16 -2.72 6.77
N ALA A 296 -10.98 -2.41 7.32
CA ALA A 296 -9.96 -1.66 6.59
C ALA A 296 -9.50 -2.45 5.36
N ARG A 297 -9.36 -1.74 4.23
CA ARG A 297 -8.94 -2.36 2.99
C ARG A 297 -7.53 -2.93 3.13
N ARG A 298 -7.36 -4.22 2.81
CA ARG A 298 -6.09 -4.94 2.78
C ARG A 298 -5.72 -5.34 1.36
N VAL A 299 -4.48 -5.14 0.96
CA VAL A 299 -3.93 -5.55 -0.34
C VAL A 299 -2.55 -6.17 -0.12
N ASP A 300 -2.40 -7.42 -0.52
CA ASP A 300 -1.10 -8.11 -0.52
C ASP A 300 -0.46 -7.97 -1.92
N VAL A 301 0.76 -7.47 -1.97
CA VAL A 301 1.50 -7.22 -3.22
C VAL A 301 2.74 -8.09 -3.26
N PHE A 302 2.88 -8.89 -4.31
CA PHE A 302 4.11 -9.63 -4.57
C PHE A 302 5.20 -8.70 -5.12
N LEU A 303 6.38 -8.75 -4.52
CA LEU A 303 7.58 -8.00 -4.92
C LEU A 303 8.67 -9.00 -5.33
N PRO A 304 8.80 -9.27 -6.64
CA PRO A 304 9.90 -10.09 -7.15
C PRO A 304 11.25 -9.43 -6.85
N ARG A 305 12.30 -10.22 -6.65
CA ARG A 305 13.68 -9.71 -6.70
C ARG A 305 13.94 -9.01 -8.03
N ARG A 306 14.85 -8.03 -8.01
CA ARG A 306 15.18 -7.12 -9.10
C ARG A 306 14.06 -6.17 -9.54
N SER A 307 12.88 -6.21 -8.92
CA SER A 307 11.81 -5.27 -9.22
C SER A 307 12.00 -3.92 -8.54
N LEU A 308 11.50 -2.87 -9.19
CA LEU A 308 11.38 -1.53 -8.65
C LEU A 308 9.91 -1.24 -8.31
N GLN A 309 9.64 -1.04 -7.03
CA GLN A 309 8.35 -0.63 -6.52
C GLN A 309 8.32 0.89 -6.36
N VAL A 310 7.23 1.53 -6.79
CA VAL A 310 6.96 2.95 -6.60
C VAL A 310 5.70 3.11 -5.76
N GLN A 311 5.80 3.88 -4.68
CA GLN A 311 4.67 4.29 -3.87
C GLN A 311 4.47 5.81 -4.02
N SER A 312 3.29 6.19 -4.48
CA SER A 312 2.86 7.57 -4.68
C SER A 312 1.41 7.74 -4.23
N GLY A 313 0.97 8.98 -4.03
CA GLY A 313 -0.44 9.29 -3.74
C GLY A 313 -1.03 8.43 -2.61
N PRO A 314 -2.25 7.89 -2.76
CA PRO A 314 -2.92 7.13 -1.70
C PRO A 314 -2.08 5.98 -1.13
N CYS A 315 -1.41 5.18 -1.96
CA CYS A 315 -0.54 4.09 -1.50
C CYS A 315 0.51 4.58 -0.48
N ARG A 316 1.14 5.73 -0.72
CA ARG A 316 2.19 6.28 0.15
C ARG A 316 1.63 6.83 1.46
N PHE A 317 0.50 7.53 1.42
CA PHE A 317 0.02 8.34 2.55
C PHE A 317 -1.05 7.64 3.40
N ASN A 318 -1.85 6.76 2.79
CA ASN A 318 -3.07 6.23 3.38
C ASN A 318 -2.97 4.73 3.69
N PHE A 319 -1.87 4.06 3.35
CA PHE A 319 -1.70 2.63 3.63
C PHE A 319 -0.45 2.39 4.47
N ALA A 320 -0.63 1.72 5.60
CA ALA A 320 0.48 1.13 6.33
C ALA A 320 0.95 -0.10 5.58
N HIS A 321 2.27 -0.26 5.46
CA HIS A 321 2.89 -1.38 4.77
C HIS A 321 3.75 -2.21 5.71
N SER A 322 3.85 -3.51 5.44
CA SER A 322 4.59 -4.47 6.26
C SER A 322 5.06 -5.66 5.43
N ILE A 323 6.09 -6.35 5.94
CA ILE A 323 6.54 -7.64 5.43
C ILE A 323 6.69 -8.55 6.64
N ARG A 324 5.74 -9.46 6.83
CA ARG A 324 5.86 -10.50 7.88
C ARG A 324 6.97 -11.48 7.51
N ASN A 325 7.61 -12.08 8.52
CA ASN A 325 8.68 -13.07 8.30
C ASN A 325 8.25 -14.21 7.36
N GLU A 326 7.02 -14.72 7.52
CA GLU A 326 6.43 -15.76 6.66
C GLU A 326 6.32 -15.36 5.17
N ASN A 327 6.27 -14.06 4.89
CA ASN A 327 6.15 -13.51 3.54
C ASN A 327 7.51 -13.28 2.85
N LEU A 328 8.64 -13.55 3.50
CA LEU A 328 9.97 -13.55 2.89
C LEU A 328 10.17 -14.83 2.09
N ARG A 329 10.13 -14.82 0.75
CA ARG A 329 10.09 -16.06 -0.05
C ARG A 329 11.48 -16.67 -0.33
N ALA A 330 12.52 -16.15 0.30
CA ALA A 330 13.89 -16.67 0.23
C ALA A 330 14.54 -16.62 1.63
N PRO A 331 15.64 -17.38 1.87
CA PRO A 331 16.39 -17.31 3.13
C PRO A 331 16.86 -15.88 3.46
N ARG A 332 17.23 -15.13 2.42
CA ARG A 332 17.67 -13.75 2.51
C ARG A 332 16.91 -12.87 1.53
N ARG A 333 16.53 -11.67 1.97
CA ARG A 333 16.04 -10.60 1.10
C ARG A 333 16.76 -9.32 1.45
N VAL A 334 17.13 -8.54 0.46
CA VAL A 334 17.61 -7.17 0.64
C VAL A 334 16.66 -6.22 -0.07
N SER A 335 16.46 -5.02 0.45
CA SER A 335 15.82 -3.95 -0.31
C SER A 335 16.50 -2.62 -0.10
N ILE A 336 16.58 -1.80 -1.15
CA ILE A 336 17.08 -0.44 -1.09
C ILE A 336 15.90 0.51 -1.29
N THR A 337 15.53 1.27 -0.26
CA THR A 337 14.49 2.29 -0.37
C THR A 337 15.13 3.66 -0.60
N PHE A 338 14.72 4.32 -1.68
CA PHE A 338 15.15 5.66 -2.08
C PHE A 338 14.05 6.67 -1.75
N ARG A 339 14.45 7.80 -1.18
CA ARG A 339 13.55 8.93 -0.93
C ARG A 339 14.24 10.24 -1.29
N ARG A 340 13.43 11.28 -1.42
CA ARG A 340 13.90 12.65 -1.49
C ARG A 340 13.36 13.40 -0.29
N SER A 341 14.21 13.77 0.65
CA SER A 341 13.85 14.58 1.81
C SER A 341 14.02 16.06 1.50
N GLN A 342 13.05 16.87 1.92
CA GLN A 342 13.11 18.32 1.72
C GLN A 342 14.21 18.91 2.60
N MET A 343 15.27 19.45 1.97
CA MET A 343 16.26 20.23 2.69
C MET A 343 15.59 21.48 3.27
N PRO A 344 15.89 21.87 4.52
CA PRO A 344 15.33 23.09 5.10
C PRO A 344 15.64 24.28 4.19
N ARG A 345 14.59 24.98 3.72
CA ARG A 345 14.72 26.13 2.80
C ARG A 345 15.24 27.40 3.49
N THR A 346 15.43 27.36 4.80
CA THR A 346 15.89 28.48 5.61
C THR A 346 17.16 28.09 6.34
N ARG A 347 18.27 28.84 6.11
CA ARG A 347 19.28 29.05 7.15
C ARG A 347 18.49 29.47 8.38
N THR A 348 18.49 28.64 9.42
CA THR A 348 18.06 29.06 10.74
C THR A 348 18.87 30.31 11.04
N ARG A 349 18.26 31.51 10.96
CA ARG A 349 18.83 32.66 11.63
C ARG A 349 18.80 32.25 13.09
N VAL A 350 19.98 32.02 13.66
CA VAL A 350 20.12 31.90 15.09
C VAL A 350 19.49 33.16 15.66
N ARG A 351 18.51 32.99 16.54
CA ARG A 351 17.86 34.12 17.20
C ARG A 351 18.91 34.71 18.15
N GLY A 352 19.65 35.71 17.69
CA GLY A 352 20.75 36.33 18.45
C GLY A 352 21.98 36.77 17.64
N GLU A 353 21.93 36.85 16.31
CA GLU A 353 22.90 37.61 15.51
C GLU A 353 22.38 39.01 15.15
#